data_AF-A0A080LUJ3-F1
#
_entry.id   AF-A0A080LUJ3-F1
#
_cell.length_a   1.000
_cell.length_b   1.000
_cell.length_c   1.000
_cell.angle_alpha   90.00
_cell.angle_beta   90.00
_cell.angle_gamma   90.00
#
_symmetry.space_group_name_H-M   'P 1'
#
loop_
_entity.id
_entity.type
_entity.pdbx_description
1 polymer ?
#
loop_
_entity_poly.entity_id
_entity_poly.type
_entity_poly.pdbx_seq_one_letter_code
_entity_poly.pdbx_strand_id
1 'polypeptide(L)' 'MNCKEAIRLMSEEMDRDLAGSDRFALRLHKLICVGCRNYHKQLTFLRQACQQPLAADDITPPPPI' A
#
# COMPACT_ATOMS: atom_id res chain seq x y z
N MET A 1 -16.50 -3.48 8.59
CA MET A 1 -15.03 -3.62 8.68
C MET A 1 -14.49 -2.75 9.80
N ASN A 2 -13.48 -3.25 10.51
CA ASN A 2 -12.68 -2.47 11.44
C ASN A 2 -11.35 -2.05 10.76
N CYS A 3 -10.55 -1.23 11.44
CA CYS A 3 -9.27 -0.76 10.89
C CYS A 3 -8.31 -1.91 10.54
N LYS A 4 -8.31 -3.00 11.32
CA LYS A 4 -7.43 -4.17 11.11
C LYS A 4 -7.79 -4.91 9.82
N GLU A 5 -9.09 -5.11 9.60
CA GLU A 5 -9.63 -5.71 8.38
C GLU A 5 -9.41 -4.80 7.17
N ALA A 6 -9.56 -3.48 7.35
CA ALA A 6 -9.25 -2.51 6.31
C ALA A 6 -7.77 -2.57 5.90
N ILE A 7 -6.84 -2.59 6.87
CA ILE A 7 -5.40 -2.72 6.61
C ILE A 7 -5.08 -4.04 5.89
N ARG A 8 -5.71 -5.14 6.32
CA ARG A 8 -5.53 -6.45 5.67
C ARG A 8 -6.01 -6.42 4.22
N LEU A 9 -7.20 -5.88 3.96
CA LEU A 9 -7.73 -5.72 2.61
C LEU A 9 -6.86 -4.78 1.77
N MET A 10 -6.26 -3.73 2.35
CA MET A 10 -5.31 -2.87 1.63
C MET A 10 -4.04 -3.62 1.21
N SER A 11 -3.52 -4.51 2.05
CA SER A 11 -2.40 -5.37 1.66
C SER A 11 -2.84 -6.36 0.57
N GLU A 12 -4.01 -6.98 0.73
CA GLU A 12 -4.54 -7.91 -0.27
C GLU A 12 -4.84 -7.22 -1.61
N GLU A 13 -5.30 -5.95 -1.61
CA GLU A 13 -5.46 -5.14 -2.84
C GLU A 13 -4.14 -4.91 -3.56
N MET A 14 -3.01 -5.07 -2.86
CA MET A 14 -1.72 -4.94 -3.48
C MET A 14 -1.30 -6.21 -4.22
N ASP A 15 -1.53 -7.36 -3.60
CA ASP A 15 -1.08 -8.64 -4.12
C ASP A 15 -2.06 -9.24 -5.13
N ARG A 16 -3.37 -8.98 -4.97
CA ARG A 16 -4.44 -9.53 -5.80
C ARG A 16 -5.57 -8.52 -6.03
N ASP A 17 -6.37 -8.76 -7.06
CA ASP A 17 -7.59 -7.97 -7.26
C ASP A 17 -8.62 -8.35 -6.18
N LEU A 18 -9.11 -7.35 -5.46
CA LEU A 18 -10.15 -7.52 -4.44
C LEU A 18 -11.51 -7.75 -5.09
N ALA A 19 -12.35 -8.57 -4.44
CA ALA A 19 -13.76 -8.65 -4.82
C ALA A 19 -14.43 -7.26 -4.75
N GLY A 20 -15.30 -6.93 -5.71
CA GLY A 20 -15.89 -5.59 -5.83
C GLY A 20 -16.62 -5.10 -4.57
N SER A 21 -17.21 -6.02 -3.80
CA SER A 21 -17.84 -5.76 -2.50
C SER A 21 -16.83 -5.31 -1.44
N ASP A 22 -15.69 -6.00 -1.33
CA ASP A 22 -14.64 -5.67 -0.35
C ASP A 22 -13.96 -4.35 -0.69
N ARG A 23 -13.79 -4.08 -1.99
CA ARG A 23 -13.26 -2.80 -2.47
C ARG A 23 -14.18 -1.63 -2.16
N PHE A 24 -15.50 -1.82 -2.26
CA PHE A 24 -16.48 -0.79 -1.89
C PHE A 24 -16.49 -0.55 -0.38
N ALA A 25 -16.52 -1.61 0.40
CA ALA A 25 -16.40 -1.56 1.85
C ALA A 25 -15.14 -0.76 2.24
N LEU A 26 -13.97 -1.16 1.75
CA LEU A 26 -12.69 -0.51 2.03
C LEU A 26 -12.69 0.99 1.69
N ARG A 27 -13.29 1.38 0.55
CA ARG A 27 -13.44 2.79 0.16
C ARG A 27 -14.27 3.56 1.18
N LEU A 28 -15.41 3.02 1.60
CA LEU A 28 -16.26 3.66 2.61
C LEU A 28 -15.50 3.88 3.93
N HIS A 29 -14.74 2.88 4.38
CA HIS A 29 -13.95 3.01 5.62
C HIS A 29 -12.82 4.03 5.52
N LYS A 30 -12.13 4.11 4.38
CA LYS A 30 -11.12 5.13 4.11
C LYS A 30 -11.72 6.56 4.16
N LEU A 31 -13.00 6.74 3.84
CA LEU A 31 -13.65 8.05 3.90
C LEU A 31 -13.95 8.49 5.34
N ILE A 32 -14.35 7.57 6.22
CA ILE A 32 -14.70 7.87 7.61
C ILE A 32 -13.51 7.81 8.57
N CYS A 33 -12.46 7.06 8.24
CA CYS A 33 -11.30 6.83 9.09
C CYS A 33 -10.04 7.47 8.50
N VAL A 34 -9.62 8.59 9.10
CA VAL A 34 -8.41 9.32 8.70
C VAL A 34 -7.15 8.47 8.83
N GLY A 35 -7.07 7.60 9.84
CA GLY A 35 -5.93 6.70 10.04
C GLY A 35 -5.76 5.72 8.88
N CYS A 36 -6.83 5.04 8.49
CA CYS A 36 -6.84 4.13 7.35
C CYS A 36 -6.54 4.87 6.03
N ARG A 37 -7.06 6.08 5.86
CA ARG A 37 -6.76 6.94 4.70
C ARG A 37 -5.29 7.29 4.61
N ASN A 38 -4.65 7.66 5.73
CA ASN A 38 -3.24 8.02 5.77
C ASN A 38 -2.34 6.79 5.54
N TYR A 39 -2.70 5.65 6.15
CA TYR A 39 -1.99 4.39 5.95
C TYR A 39 -1.99 3.97 4.47
N HIS A 40 -3.15 4.01 3.81
CA HIS A 40 -3.26 3.69 2.39
C HIS A 40 -2.35 4.57 1.51
N LYS A 41 -2.24 5.87 1.82
CA LYS A 41 -1.33 6.78 1.11
C LYS A 41 0.13 6.37 1.28
N GLN A 42 0.56 6.06 2.50
CA GLN A 42 1.91 5.59 2.77
C GLN A 42 2.21 4.27 2.03
N LEU A 43 1.26 3.35 2.07
CA LEU A 43 1.38 2.05 1.41
C LEU A 43 1.48 2.19 -0.12
N THR A 44 0.68 3.09 -0.71
CA THR A 44 0.76 3.41 -2.15
C THR A 44 2.10 4.07 -2.50
N PHE A 45 2.58 4.99 -1.66
CA PHE A 45 3.88 5.65 -1.83
C PHE A 45 5.03 4.63 -1.82
N LEU A 46 5.05 3.72 -0.84
CA LEU A 46 6.05 2.64 -0.78
C LEU A 46 5.98 1.74 -2.01
N ARG A 47 4.78 1.42 -2.49
CA ARG A 47 4.62 0.61 -3.70
C ARG A 47 5.17 1.30 -4.94
N GLN A 48 4.87 2.59 -5.12
CA GLN A 48 5.45 3.39 -6.19
C GLN A 48 6.97 3.46 -6.06
N ALA A 49 7.46 3.65 -4.83
CA ALA A 49 8.80 3.32 -4.33
C ALA A 49 9.45 2.13 -5.03
N CYS A 50 8.88 0.96 -4.77
CA CYS A 50 9.40 -0.33 -5.22
C CYS A 50 9.14 -0.63 -6.71
N GLN A 51 8.16 0.02 -7.34
CA GLN A 51 7.81 -0.18 -8.75
C GLN A 51 8.56 0.76 -9.69
N GLN A 52 9.26 1.76 -9.16
CA GLN A 52 10.18 2.55 -9.96
C GLN A 52 11.30 1.61 -10.43
N PRO A 53 11.47 1.43 -11.76
CA PRO A 53 12.66 0.79 -12.27
C PRO A 53 13.81 1.67 -11.82
N LEU A 54 14.65 1.16 -10.93
CA LEU A 54 15.96 1.74 -10.69
C LEU A 54 16.61 1.79 -12.07
N ALA A 55 16.68 2.98 -12.68
CA ALA A 55 17.72 3.23 -13.67
C ALA A 55 19.00 2.75 -12.99
N ALA A 56 19.66 1.77 -13.61
CA ALA A 56 20.56 0.81 -12.98
C ALA A 56 21.91 1.41 -12.54
N ASP A 57 21.93 2.65 -12.05
CA ASP A 57 23.14 3.42 -11.81
C ASP A 57 23.40 3.70 -10.32
N ASP A 58 22.55 3.23 -9.39
CA ASP A 58 22.70 3.56 -7.94
C ASP A 58 22.53 2.36 -6.99
N ILE A 59 22.96 1.17 -7.42
CA ILE A 59 23.11 -0.02 -6.54
C ILE A 59 24.57 -0.47 -6.56
N THR A 60 25.50 0.44 -6.25
CA THR A 60 26.82 0.00 -5.78
C THR A 60 26.70 -0.16 -4.26
N PRO A 61 26.77 -1.38 -3.70
CA PRO A 61 26.77 -1.53 -2.24
C PRO A 61 27.93 -0.69 -1.67
N PRO A 62 27.70 0.09 -0.59
CA PRO A 62 28.77 0.87 0.01
C PRO A 62 29.93 -0.07 0.39
N PRO A 63 31.19 0.35 0.18
CA PRO A 63 32.33 -0.49 0.51
C PRO A 63 32.27 -0.89 1.99
N PRO A 64 32.57 -2.16 2.33
CA PRO A 64 32.66 -2.55 3.72
C PRO A 64 33.75 -1.71 4.42
N ILE A 65 33.41 -1.18 5.60
CA ILE A 65 34.34 -0.50 6.52
C ILE A 65 35.37 -1.51 7.02
#